data_AF-A0A0A1DQZ7-F1
#
_entry.id   AF-A0A0A1DQZ7-F1
#
_cell.length_a   1.000
_cell.length_b   1.000
_cell.length_c   1.000
_cell.angle_alpha   90.00
_cell.angle_beta   90.00
_cell.angle_gamma   90.00
#
_symmetry.space_group_name_H-M   'P 1'
#
loop_
_entity.id
_entity.type
_entity.pdbx_description
1 polymer ?
#
loop_
_entity_poly.entity_id
_entity_poly.type
_entity_poly.pdbx_seq_one_letter_code
_entity_poly.pdbx_strand_id
1 'polypeptide(L)'
;MPTDDTTAATAHEIVLTPAGALSTVRGVGAEAAERLEGLLDIARRAGRLAGHHELSFYWRDDDNRVLFATVRSPGHESRTSLSWLDDAVVPHQITQRELDVLTLLVGGLSNAQIAARLWTSVRTVSTHVERVLAKLEVSSRAGAAAVAVEESLLVLPVPGGAEGFERLLIGRLSSPEEEPAPAPRGLRPPPPPRSGRRSVRRPILLGSAFPTTGAIAEDGLEMVRASQLAIDEINAHGGISGRPVSLVNVDLDIRSSASVARAFDELAGLDVDAMVSGYLDDQLVAHEIAAEHQAPYLHAATLDSMVRMVEDNPGRYGNVFQICPSDTNYGPGFVDAMSFLRESGQLSPHSRSLAVVRGRWKLGDLGLEVAIARAEREGWQIDYLADDVVGEDAWREHGRLVAQRAPAAVLIGSYFEDEVAQFVRAFQADPAPTVLYALYAPSIPRFRIELGPAAEGLLWATTTGTYSDDVARRFTQRYRDAWAVSPGRSHAGIAYDRVRILASAWSRADSPRDFASVIESLRQGVHRGVNGAYSFANAGQSALAYPLATPDPSIGMAHLVFQIQDNRQRIVHPAPYTEARFRRPAWWPA
;
A
#
# COMPACT_ATOMS: atom_id res chain seq x y z
N MET A 1 25.84 -39.00 -7.53
CA MET A 1 26.47 -37.93 -8.32
C MET A 1 25.67 -36.66 -8.11
N PRO A 2 26.33 -35.51 -7.93
CA PRO A 2 25.94 -34.53 -6.92
C PRO A 2 24.87 -33.53 -7.38
N THR A 3 23.96 -33.24 -6.44
CA THR A 3 23.31 -31.96 -6.12
C THR A 3 23.06 -30.95 -7.25
N ASP A 4 21.80 -30.85 -7.69
CA ASP A 4 21.28 -29.60 -8.24
C ASP A 4 20.82 -28.73 -7.07
N ASP A 5 21.69 -27.79 -6.74
CA ASP A 5 21.56 -26.79 -5.69
C ASP A 5 20.74 -25.62 -6.28
N THR A 6 19.41 -25.67 -6.17
CA THR A 6 18.60 -24.45 -6.27
C THR A 6 18.88 -23.64 -5.02
N THR A 7 19.87 -22.76 -5.09
CA THR A 7 20.22 -21.81 -4.04
C THR A 7 18.99 -20.95 -3.72
N ALA A 8 18.36 -21.23 -2.59
CA ALA A 8 17.34 -20.36 -2.03
C ALA A 8 18.01 -19.02 -1.68
N ALA A 9 17.51 -17.92 -2.26
CA ALA A 9 17.95 -16.57 -1.93
C ALA A 9 17.86 -16.37 -0.40
N THR A 10 19.00 -16.19 0.25
CA THR A 10 19.05 -16.00 1.70
C THR A 10 18.80 -14.53 2.01
N ALA A 11 17.91 -14.26 2.97
CA ALA A 11 17.57 -12.90 3.40
C ALA A 11 18.36 -12.53 4.64
N HIS A 12 18.92 -11.33 4.64
CA HIS A 12 19.79 -10.84 5.70
C HIS A 12 19.32 -9.48 6.20
N GLU A 13 19.55 -9.21 7.49
CA GLU A 13 19.21 -7.92 8.10
C GLU A 13 20.29 -7.46 9.08
N ILE A 14 20.64 -6.18 8.99
CA ILE A 14 21.53 -5.47 9.89
C ILE A 14 20.83 -4.19 10.37
N VAL A 15 20.95 -3.88 11.66
CA VAL A 15 20.49 -2.62 12.24
C VAL A 15 21.70 -1.83 12.74
N LEU A 16 21.80 -0.57 12.32
CA LEU A 16 22.81 0.39 12.74
C LEU A 16 22.23 1.34 13.80
N THR A 17 23.03 1.65 14.82
CA THR A 17 22.73 2.73 15.78
C THR A 17 22.76 4.09 15.09
N PRO A 18 22.24 5.14 15.73
CA PRO A 18 22.38 6.52 15.23
C PRO A 18 23.83 6.94 14.96
N ALA A 19 24.78 6.41 15.73
CA ALA A 19 26.21 6.63 15.55
C ALA A 19 26.83 5.77 14.42
N GLY A 20 26.04 4.97 13.71
CA GLY A 20 26.49 4.09 12.63
C GLY A 20 27.14 2.78 13.09
N ALA A 21 27.07 2.44 14.38
CA ALA A 21 27.61 1.20 14.92
C ALA A 21 26.62 0.03 14.73
N LEU A 22 27.13 -1.18 14.50
CA LEU A 22 26.29 -2.38 14.38
C LEU A 22 25.56 -2.66 15.71
N SER A 23 24.22 -2.76 15.66
CA SER A 23 23.35 -3.00 16.81
C SER A 23 22.71 -4.40 16.77
N THR A 24 22.41 -4.93 15.59
CA THR A 24 21.79 -6.25 15.41
C THR A 24 22.21 -6.81 14.06
N VAL A 25 22.49 -8.12 14.02
CA VAL A 25 22.86 -8.86 12.81
C VAL A 25 22.04 -10.15 12.79
N ARG A 26 21.23 -10.36 11.75
CA ARG A 26 20.42 -11.56 11.54
C ARG A 26 20.76 -12.19 10.20
N GLY A 27 21.04 -13.50 10.22
CA GLY A 27 21.29 -14.29 9.02
C GLY A 27 22.68 -14.11 8.38
N VAL A 28 23.60 -13.33 8.96
CA VAL A 28 24.90 -13.03 8.34
C VAL A 28 26.00 -13.94 8.92
N GLY A 29 26.64 -14.76 8.06
CA GLY A 29 27.86 -15.49 8.43
C GLY A 29 29.08 -14.56 8.51
N ALA A 30 30.12 -14.95 9.24
CA ALA A 30 31.30 -14.10 9.49
C ALA A 30 32.00 -13.60 8.19
N GLU A 31 32.03 -14.41 7.12
CA GLU A 31 32.59 -14.01 5.82
C GLU A 31 31.73 -13.01 5.04
N ALA A 32 30.41 -12.97 5.27
CA ALA A 32 29.51 -12.05 4.57
C ALA A 32 29.66 -10.61 5.08
N ALA A 33 29.99 -10.43 6.38
CA ALA A 33 30.14 -9.11 6.98
C ALA A 33 31.29 -8.28 6.36
N GLU A 34 32.43 -8.91 6.02
CA GLU A 34 33.57 -8.22 5.40
C GLU A 34 33.30 -7.80 3.95
N ARG A 35 32.48 -8.57 3.22
CA ARG A 35 32.14 -8.30 1.81
C ARG A 35 31.08 -7.20 1.62
N LEU A 36 30.46 -6.76 2.71
CA LEU A 36 29.35 -5.81 2.69
C LEU A 36 29.74 -4.40 3.15
N GLU A 37 31.02 -4.09 3.34
CA GLU A 37 31.43 -2.76 3.81
C GLU A 37 30.92 -1.63 2.90
N GLY A 38 30.89 -1.84 1.59
CA GLY A 38 30.28 -0.87 0.66
C GLY A 38 28.80 -0.64 0.93
N LEU A 39 28.03 -1.72 1.15
CA LEU A 39 26.59 -1.65 1.42
C LEU A 39 26.29 -1.09 2.82
N LEU A 40 27.13 -1.43 3.81
CA LEU A 40 27.10 -0.86 5.16
C LEU A 40 27.39 0.64 5.13
N ASP A 41 28.32 1.09 4.29
CA ASP A 41 28.60 2.51 4.12
C ASP A 41 27.39 3.25 3.52
N ILE A 42 26.67 2.65 2.55
CA ILE A 42 25.39 3.19 2.06
C ILE A 42 24.39 3.34 3.21
N ALA A 43 24.24 2.33 4.07
CA ALA A 43 23.34 2.39 5.22
C ALA A 43 23.76 3.45 6.25
N ARG A 44 25.05 3.54 6.57
CA ARG A 44 25.60 4.59 7.46
C ARG A 44 25.34 5.98 6.89
N ARG A 45 25.48 6.17 5.58
CA ARG A 45 25.20 7.44 4.89
C ARG A 45 23.72 7.79 4.93
N ALA A 46 22.83 6.83 4.67
CA ALA A 46 21.39 7.05 4.76
C ALA A 46 20.98 7.52 6.16
N GLY A 47 21.55 6.96 7.22
CA GLY A 47 21.35 7.38 8.60
C GLY A 47 21.71 8.84 8.91
N ARG A 48 22.60 9.45 8.10
CA ARG A 48 23.00 10.87 8.25
C ARG A 48 22.10 11.83 7.45
N LEU A 49 21.22 11.32 6.59
CA LEU A 49 20.32 12.16 5.81
C LEU A 49 19.15 12.64 6.66
N ALA A 50 18.77 13.91 6.49
CA ALA A 50 17.58 14.47 7.15
C ALA A 50 16.30 13.90 6.51
N GLY A 51 15.32 13.54 7.34
CA GLY A 51 14.02 12.99 6.91
C GLY A 51 13.96 11.47 6.87
N HIS A 52 12.76 10.92 6.74
CA HIS A 52 12.54 9.48 6.59
C HIS A 52 12.84 9.05 5.16
N HIS A 53 13.68 8.04 4.98
CA HIS A 53 14.06 7.49 3.68
C HIS A 53 13.94 5.97 3.71
N GLU A 54 13.22 5.42 2.75
CA GLU A 54 13.33 4.01 2.37
C GLU A 54 13.82 3.97 0.93
N LEU A 55 14.96 3.31 0.70
CA LEU A 55 15.51 3.16 -0.63
C LEU A 55 15.82 1.69 -0.88
N SER A 56 15.15 1.14 -1.89
CA SER A 56 15.49 -0.16 -2.46
C SER A 56 16.24 0.01 -3.78
N PHE A 57 17.28 -0.78 -3.97
CA PHE A 57 18.15 -0.74 -5.14
C PHE A 57 18.87 -2.09 -5.30
N TYR A 58 19.38 -2.34 -6.49
CA TYR A 58 20.29 -3.43 -6.74
C TYR A 58 21.70 -3.03 -6.30
N TRP A 59 22.36 -3.86 -5.51
CA TRP A 59 23.77 -3.70 -5.15
C TRP A 59 24.61 -4.63 -6.01
N ARG A 60 25.64 -4.10 -6.65
CA ARG A 60 26.66 -4.85 -7.35
C ARG A 60 27.94 -4.84 -6.54
N ASP A 61 28.38 -6.02 -6.13
CA ASP A 61 29.64 -6.20 -5.41
C ASP A 61 30.85 -6.27 -6.36
N ASP A 62 32.04 -6.40 -5.78
CA ASP A 62 33.30 -6.49 -6.52
C ASP A 62 33.41 -7.75 -7.39
N ASP A 63 32.63 -8.80 -7.09
CA ASP A 63 32.53 -10.04 -7.87
C ASP A 63 31.45 -9.96 -8.96
N ASN A 64 30.86 -8.78 -9.19
CA ASN A 64 29.80 -8.52 -10.17
C ASN A 64 28.50 -9.33 -9.92
N ARG A 65 28.28 -9.76 -8.68
CA ARG A 65 27.01 -10.34 -8.23
C ARG A 65 26.02 -9.22 -7.97
N VAL A 66 24.74 -9.53 -8.12
CA VAL A 66 23.66 -8.57 -7.94
C VAL A 66 22.80 -9.00 -6.77
N LEU A 67 22.76 -8.16 -5.74
CA LEU A 67 21.91 -8.29 -4.56
C LEU A 67 20.76 -7.29 -4.70
N PHE A 68 19.62 -7.56 -4.08
CA PHE A 68 18.59 -6.55 -3.91
C PHE A 68 18.62 -6.05 -2.47
N ALA A 69 18.98 -4.79 -2.28
CA ALA A 69 19.17 -4.18 -0.97
C ALA A 69 18.09 -3.13 -0.70
N THR A 70 17.69 -3.01 0.56
CA THR A 70 16.79 -1.97 1.06
C THR A 70 17.39 -1.34 2.30
N VAL A 71 17.49 -0.02 2.29
CA VAL A 71 17.94 0.79 3.43
C VAL A 71 16.77 1.61 3.92
N ARG A 72 16.42 1.45 5.20
CA ARG A 72 15.40 2.25 5.88
C ARG A 72 16.05 3.11 6.95
N SER A 73 15.97 4.41 6.78
CA SER A 73 16.40 5.39 7.77
C SER A 73 15.22 6.25 8.19
N PRO A 74 14.80 6.23 9.47
CA PRO A 74 13.76 7.12 9.98
C PRO A 74 14.22 8.59 10.08
N GLY A 75 15.48 8.90 9.72
CA GLY A 75 16.07 10.22 9.77
C GLY A 75 17.21 10.33 10.77
N HIS A 76 17.73 11.55 10.89
CA HIS A 76 18.86 11.90 11.73
C HIS A 76 18.61 11.44 13.18
N GLU A 77 19.64 10.89 13.83
CA GLU A 77 19.59 10.33 15.20
C GLU A 77 18.72 9.07 15.40
N SER A 78 18.20 8.45 14.34
CA SER A 78 17.42 7.20 14.42
C SER A 78 18.22 5.97 14.00
N ARG A 79 17.77 4.78 14.43
CA ARG A 79 18.35 3.50 13.98
C ARG A 79 18.05 3.29 12.51
N THR A 80 19.06 2.92 11.73
CA THR A 80 18.92 2.61 10.29
C THR A 80 18.97 1.11 10.09
N SER A 81 18.01 0.54 9.35
CA SER A 81 18.06 -0.87 8.98
C SER A 81 18.52 -1.04 7.53
N LEU A 82 19.32 -2.08 7.31
CA LEU A 82 19.78 -2.55 6.01
C LEU A 82 19.35 -4.01 5.89
N SER A 83 18.59 -4.33 4.84
CA SER A 83 18.22 -5.69 4.51
C SER A 83 18.58 -5.99 3.05
N TRP A 84 19.02 -7.20 2.74
CA TRP A 84 19.27 -7.61 1.35
C TRP A 84 18.95 -9.07 1.09
N LEU A 85 18.81 -9.38 -0.20
CA LEU A 85 18.63 -10.72 -0.76
C LEU A 85 19.82 -11.08 -1.65
N ASP A 86 20.38 -12.27 -1.40
CA ASP A 86 21.36 -12.88 -2.31
C ASP A 86 20.70 -13.39 -3.60
N ASP A 87 21.46 -13.43 -4.70
CA ASP A 87 21.04 -13.96 -6.01
C ASP A 87 19.71 -13.37 -6.56
N ALA A 88 19.48 -12.07 -6.36
CA ALA A 88 18.25 -11.42 -6.78
C ALA A 88 18.11 -11.36 -8.32
N VAL A 89 16.97 -11.83 -8.84
CA VAL A 89 16.63 -11.71 -10.26
C VAL A 89 16.09 -10.31 -10.56
N VAL A 90 16.65 -9.66 -11.58
CA VAL A 90 16.18 -8.34 -12.05
C VAL A 90 14.90 -8.52 -12.90
N PRO A 91 13.78 -7.83 -12.57
CA PRO A 91 12.52 -7.88 -13.31
C PRO A 91 12.64 -7.54 -14.81
N HIS A 92 11.57 -7.86 -15.56
CA HIS A 92 11.45 -7.60 -17.01
C HIS A 92 12.53 -8.27 -17.88
N GLN A 93 13.20 -9.28 -17.33
CA GLN A 93 14.36 -9.92 -17.97
C GLN A 93 15.44 -8.88 -18.33
N ILE A 94 15.55 -7.81 -17.56
CA ILE A 94 16.57 -6.78 -17.74
C ILE A 94 17.92 -7.40 -17.41
N THR A 95 18.83 -7.33 -18.38
CA THR A 95 20.22 -7.78 -18.18
C THR A 95 20.96 -6.79 -17.29
N GLN A 96 22.03 -7.23 -16.62
CA GLN A 96 22.87 -6.33 -15.80
C GLN A 96 23.33 -5.08 -16.58
N ARG A 97 23.66 -5.24 -17.87
CA ARG A 97 24.08 -4.12 -18.71
C ARG A 97 22.92 -3.17 -19.06
N GLU A 98 21.71 -3.69 -19.24
CA GLU A 98 20.52 -2.86 -19.41
C GLU A 98 20.16 -2.13 -18.11
N LEU A 99 20.38 -2.74 -16.95
CA LEU A 99 20.23 -2.11 -15.64
C LEU A 99 21.24 -0.96 -15.44
N ASP A 100 22.49 -1.14 -15.88
CA ASP A 100 23.49 -0.06 -15.89
C ASP A 100 23.02 1.14 -16.72
N VAL A 101 22.56 0.87 -17.95
CA VAL A 101 22.07 1.91 -18.88
C VAL A 101 20.82 2.58 -18.33
N LEU A 102 19.90 1.82 -17.72
CA LEU A 102 18.67 2.32 -17.13
C LEU A 102 18.95 3.22 -15.92
N THR A 103 19.89 2.84 -15.06
CA THR A 103 20.34 3.65 -13.92
C THR A 103 20.87 4.99 -14.41
N LEU A 104 21.81 4.96 -15.36
CA LEU A 104 22.38 6.18 -15.98
C LEU A 104 21.35 7.02 -16.73
N LEU A 105 20.32 6.40 -17.28
CA LEU A 105 19.20 7.06 -17.93
C LEU A 105 18.34 7.84 -16.94
N VAL A 106 18.12 7.31 -15.74
CA VAL A 106 17.37 7.96 -14.65
C VAL A 106 18.09 9.22 -14.16
N GLY A 107 19.42 9.23 -14.17
CA GLY A 107 20.23 10.44 -13.92
C GLY A 107 20.12 11.52 -15.02
N GLY A 108 19.32 11.31 -16.07
CA GLY A 108 19.10 12.30 -17.13
C GLY A 108 20.24 12.42 -18.15
N LEU A 109 21.21 11.51 -18.12
CA LEU A 109 22.34 11.50 -19.05
C LEU A 109 21.86 11.26 -20.49
N SER A 110 22.56 11.81 -21.48
CA SER A 110 22.37 11.49 -22.90
C SER A 110 23.05 10.16 -23.27
N ASN A 111 22.67 9.53 -24.38
CA ASN A 111 23.32 8.29 -24.84
C ASN A 111 24.84 8.45 -25.01
N ALA A 112 25.32 9.64 -25.38
CA ALA A 112 26.75 9.94 -25.47
C ALA A 112 27.44 9.94 -24.10
N GLN A 113 26.82 10.54 -23.09
CA GLN A 113 27.33 10.55 -21.71
C GLN A 113 27.32 9.13 -21.10
N ILE A 114 26.25 8.36 -21.35
CA ILE A 114 26.17 6.95 -20.92
C ILE A 114 27.28 6.14 -21.59
N ALA A 115 27.47 6.31 -22.90
CA ALA A 115 28.49 5.59 -23.65
C ALA A 115 29.89 5.87 -23.12
N ALA A 116 30.19 7.14 -22.80
CA ALA A 116 31.45 7.54 -22.18
C ALA A 116 31.65 6.89 -20.80
N ARG A 117 30.63 6.91 -19.93
CA ARG A 117 30.70 6.32 -18.57
C ARG A 117 30.84 4.80 -18.56
N LEU A 118 30.21 4.15 -19.53
CA LEU A 118 30.22 2.68 -19.62
C LEU A 118 31.31 2.15 -20.56
N TRP A 119 32.22 3.01 -21.03
CA TRP A 119 33.27 2.71 -22.01
C TRP A 119 32.77 1.89 -23.22
N THR A 120 31.68 2.35 -23.84
CA THR A 120 31.05 1.69 -24.99
C THR A 120 30.65 2.69 -26.07
N SER A 121 30.08 2.22 -27.18
CA SER A 121 29.64 3.10 -28.27
C SER A 121 28.24 3.68 -28.02
N VAL A 122 27.98 4.88 -28.53
CA VAL A 122 26.64 5.52 -28.49
C VAL A 122 25.58 4.65 -29.17
N ARG A 123 25.96 3.93 -30.23
CA ARG A 123 25.08 2.97 -30.92
C ARG A 123 24.69 1.83 -29.99
N THR A 124 25.64 1.26 -29.26
CA THR A 124 25.40 0.19 -28.28
C THR A 124 24.43 0.65 -27.19
N VAL A 125 24.63 1.85 -26.65
CA VAL A 125 23.70 2.42 -25.66
C VAL A 125 22.30 2.61 -26.25
N SER A 126 22.21 3.10 -27.48
CA SER A 126 20.91 3.31 -28.15
C SER A 126 20.14 1.99 -28.30
N THR A 127 20.83 0.91 -28.68
CA THR A 127 20.24 -0.45 -28.71
C THR A 127 19.76 -0.91 -27.33
N HIS A 128 20.54 -0.66 -26.26
CA HIS A 128 20.11 -0.99 -24.91
C HIS A 128 18.89 -0.18 -24.47
N VAL A 129 18.84 1.12 -24.78
CA VAL A 129 17.67 1.96 -24.47
C VAL A 129 16.43 1.45 -25.19
N GLU A 130 16.50 1.12 -26.49
CA GLU A 130 15.37 0.56 -27.24
C GLU A 130 14.86 -0.75 -26.62
N ARG A 131 15.77 -1.65 -26.22
CA ARG A 131 15.41 -2.91 -25.56
C ARG A 131 14.79 -2.68 -24.18
N VAL A 132 15.32 -1.76 -23.40
CA VAL A 132 14.76 -1.38 -22.09
C VAL A 132 13.36 -0.81 -22.26
N LEU A 133 13.14 0.09 -23.21
CA LEU A 133 11.82 0.65 -23.50
C LEU A 133 10.83 -0.45 -23.89
N ALA A 134 11.24 -1.39 -24.74
CA ALA A 134 10.41 -2.53 -25.14
C ALA A 134 10.09 -3.46 -23.96
N LYS A 135 11.10 -3.83 -23.14
CA LYS A 135 10.94 -4.70 -21.96
C LYS A 135 10.08 -4.07 -20.87
N LEU A 136 10.18 -2.75 -20.69
CA LEU A 136 9.37 -1.99 -19.74
C LEU A 136 8.01 -1.58 -20.31
N GLU A 137 7.71 -1.90 -21.57
CA GLU A 137 6.47 -1.57 -22.26
C GLU A 137 6.14 -0.06 -22.29
N VAL A 138 7.18 0.78 -22.44
CA VAL A 138 7.06 2.25 -22.46
C VAL A 138 7.60 2.84 -23.77
N SER A 139 7.02 3.95 -24.20
CA SER A 139 7.38 4.59 -25.48
C SER A 139 8.42 5.72 -25.37
N SER A 140 8.86 6.06 -24.16
CA SER A 140 9.75 7.20 -23.95
C SER A 140 10.79 6.97 -22.85
N ARG A 141 11.93 7.64 -22.98
CA ARG A 141 13.00 7.68 -21.97
C ARG A 141 12.48 8.11 -20.59
N ALA A 142 11.62 9.13 -20.56
CA ALA A 142 11.00 9.59 -19.32
C ALA A 142 10.10 8.50 -18.71
N GLY A 143 9.35 7.76 -19.53
CA GLY A 143 8.57 6.60 -19.08
C GLY A 143 9.46 5.50 -18.49
N ALA A 144 10.58 5.17 -19.15
CA ALA A 144 11.56 4.21 -18.62
C ALA A 144 12.17 4.67 -17.29
N ALA A 145 12.51 5.96 -17.17
CA ALA A 145 13.03 6.52 -15.93
C ALA A 145 12.00 6.45 -14.79
N ALA A 146 10.73 6.75 -15.08
CA ALA A 146 9.64 6.67 -14.10
C ALA A 146 9.45 5.23 -13.60
N VAL A 147 9.40 4.24 -14.51
CA VAL A 147 9.29 2.82 -14.16
C VAL A 147 10.51 2.36 -13.34
N ALA A 148 11.72 2.78 -13.72
CA ALA A 148 12.92 2.38 -13.01
C ALA A 148 12.97 2.88 -11.56
N VAL A 149 12.50 4.11 -11.32
CA VAL A 149 12.37 4.67 -9.97
C VAL A 149 11.22 3.99 -9.22
N GLU A 150 10.08 3.80 -9.87
CA GLU A 150 8.89 3.15 -9.28
C GLU A 150 9.15 1.72 -8.82
N GLU A 151 10.01 0.99 -9.54
CA GLU A 151 10.27 -0.43 -9.33
C GLU A 151 11.66 -0.71 -8.76
N SER A 152 12.36 0.31 -8.28
CA SER A 152 13.69 0.17 -7.68
C SER A 152 14.72 -0.51 -8.60
N LEU A 153 14.57 -0.33 -9.92
CA LEU A 153 15.44 -0.86 -10.96
C LEU A 153 16.66 0.04 -11.17
N LEU A 154 17.35 0.36 -10.07
CA LEU A 154 18.58 1.14 -10.08
C LEU A 154 19.69 0.33 -9.44
N VAL A 155 20.92 0.47 -9.94
CA VAL A 155 22.09 -0.24 -9.40
C VAL A 155 23.06 0.70 -8.69
N LEU A 156 23.56 0.25 -7.54
CA LEU A 156 24.67 0.80 -6.77
C LEU A 156 25.85 -0.18 -6.71
N PRO A 157 27.11 0.29 -6.67
CA PRO A 157 27.53 1.68 -6.88
C PRO A 157 27.18 2.16 -8.30
N VAL A 158 26.94 3.47 -8.47
CA VAL A 158 26.49 4.02 -9.76
C VAL A 158 27.55 3.71 -10.85
N PRO A 159 27.15 3.10 -11.99
CA PRO A 159 28.10 2.70 -13.03
C PRO A 159 28.86 3.89 -13.60
N GLY A 160 30.19 3.92 -13.44
CA GLY A 160 31.02 5.03 -13.91
C GLY A 160 30.92 6.31 -13.07
N GLY A 161 30.41 6.23 -11.84
CA GLY A 161 30.44 7.31 -10.84
C GLY A 161 29.12 8.07 -10.66
N ALA A 162 28.99 8.78 -9.53
CA ALA A 162 27.75 9.45 -9.09
C ALA A 162 27.47 10.81 -9.76
N GLU A 163 28.37 11.29 -10.62
CA GLU A 163 28.23 12.59 -11.28
C GLU A 163 26.99 12.62 -12.22
N GLY A 164 26.15 13.65 -12.08
CA GLY A 164 24.86 13.78 -12.74
C GLY A 164 23.67 13.21 -11.94
N PHE A 165 23.91 12.60 -10.77
CA PHE A 165 22.87 12.08 -9.88
C PHE A 165 22.64 12.93 -8.63
N GLU A 166 23.13 14.17 -8.60
CA GLU A 166 23.15 15.02 -7.41
C GLU A 166 21.75 15.31 -6.84
N ARG A 167 20.72 15.21 -7.68
CA ARG A 167 19.31 15.41 -7.31
C ARG A 167 18.61 14.15 -6.84
N LEU A 168 19.24 12.98 -6.99
CA LEU A 168 18.66 11.69 -6.64
C LEU A 168 19.28 11.19 -5.34
N LEU A 169 18.45 10.57 -4.49
CA LEU A 169 18.90 9.99 -3.22
C LEU A 169 20.03 8.98 -3.44
N ILE A 170 19.91 8.16 -4.49
CA ILE A 170 20.92 7.17 -4.89
C ILE A 170 22.29 7.80 -5.22
N GLY A 171 22.31 9.00 -5.80
CA GLY A 171 23.55 9.74 -6.08
C GLY A 171 24.23 10.24 -4.82
N ARG A 172 23.45 10.78 -3.89
CA ARG A 172 23.93 11.24 -2.57
C ARG A 172 24.53 10.11 -1.73
N LEU A 173 24.00 8.89 -1.89
CA LEU A 173 24.54 7.71 -1.23
C LEU A 173 25.83 7.21 -1.88
N SER A 174 26.00 7.42 -3.19
CA SER A 174 27.13 6.89 -3.98
C SER A 174 28.36 7.77 -4.05
N SER A 175 28.26 9.07 -3.76
CA SER A 175 29.37 10.02 -3.90
C SER A 175 30.44 9.81 -2.80
N PRO A 176 31.74 9.71 -3.14
CA PRO A 176 32.80 9.51 -2.14
C PRO A 176 33.21 10.75 -1.32
N GLU A 177 32.74 11.97 -1.67
CA GLU A 177 33.14 13.23 -1.02
C GLU A 177 32.05 13.83 -0.11
N GLU A 178 32.53 14.57 0.90
CA GLU A 178 31.97 15.03 2.20
C GLU A 178 30.54 15.60 2.28
N GLU A 179 30.07 15.65 3.54
CA GLU A 179 28.86 16.28 4.11
C GLU A 179 27.83 16.81 3.10
N PRO A 180 26.57 16.33 3.15
CA PRO A 180 25.53 16.86 2.30
C PRO A 180 25.45 18.37 2.52
N ALA A 181 25.81 19.15 1.49
CA ALA A 181 25.60 20.58 1.49
C ALA A 181 24.15 20.83 1.95
N PRO A 182 23.92 21.77 2.89
CA PRO A 182 22.57 22.07 3.33
C PRO A 182 21.73 22.33 2.10
N ALA A 183 20.55 21.70 2.05
CA ALA A 183 19.64 21.80 0.93
C ALA A 183 19.57 23.24 0.42
N PRO A 184 19.60 23.49 -0.90
CA PRO A 184 19.46 24.84 -1.42
C PRO A 184 18.23 25.48 -0.79
N ARG A 185 18.44 26.51 0.04
CA ARG A 185 17.34 27.36 0.55
C ARG A 185 16.72 28.05 -0.66
N GLY A 186 15.71 27.43 -1.26
CA GLY A 186 15.26 27.91 -2.57
C GLY A 186 14.13 27.16 -3.23
N LEU A 187 13.08 26.79 -2.50
CA LEU A 187 11.75 27.21 -2.96
C LEU A 187 11.34 28.32 -2.01
N ARG A 188 11.49 29.55 -2.48
CA ARG A 188 10.79 30.67 -1.87
C ARG A 188 9.31 30.27 -1.91
N PRO A 189 8.57 30.30 -0.79
CA PRO A 189 7.12 30.13 -0.86
C PRO A 189 6.59 31.11 -1.91
N PRO A 190 5.53 30.76 -2.66
CA PRO A 190 4.91 31.70 -3.59
C PRO A 190 4.74 33.04 -2.85
N PRO A 191 5.02 34.18 -3.50
CA PRO A 191 4.90 35.48 -2.83
C PRO A 191 3.54 35.53 -2.14
N PRO A 192 3.48 35.98 -0.87
CA PRO A 192 2.21 36.02 -0.16
C PRO A 192 1.21 36.76 -1.04
N PRO A 193 -0.04 36.28 -1.15
CA PRO A 193 -1.06 37.00 -1.91
C PRO A 193 -1.04 38.44 -1.41
N ARG A 194 -0.91 39.38 -2.35
CA ARG A 194 -0.85 40.82 -2.06
C ARG A 194 -1.92 41.13 -1.02
N SER A 195 -1.48 41.69 0.11
CA SER A 195 -2.29 41.97 1.29
C SER A 195 -3.31 43.07 1.01
N GLY A 196 -4.39 42.70 0.34
CA GLY A 196 -5.69 43.24 0.72
C GLY A 196 -5.96 42.72 2.14
N ARG A 197 -6.30 43.61 3.08
CA ARG A 197 -6.74 43.24 4.44
C ARG A 197 -7.87 42.20 4.34
N ARG A 198 -7.52 40.92 4.40
CA ARG A 198 -8.44 39.79 4.53
C ARG A 198 -8.45 39.42 6.01
N SER A 199 -9.63 39.40 6.63
CA SER A 199 -9.79 38.85 7.98
C SER A 199 -9.17 37.45 7.98
N VAL A 200 -8.19 37.18 8.85
CA VAL A 200 -7.58 35.84 8.95
C VAL A 200 -8.63 34.91 9.55
N ARG A 201 -9.38 34.23 8.68
CA ARG A 201 -10.33 33.19 9.09
C ARG A 201 -9.51 32.00 9.59
N ARG A 202 -9.91 31.39 10.70
CA ARG A 202 -9.23 30.21 11.24
C ARG A 202 -9.12 29.10 10.16
N PRO A 203 -8.02 28.33 10.11
CA PRO A 203 -7.95 27.14 9.25
C PRO A 203 -9.12 26.18 9.48
N ILE A 204 -9.41 25.32 8.51
CA ILE A 204 -10.27 24.16 8.72
C ILE A 204 -9.40 23.05 9.31
N LEU A 205 -9.73 22.57 10.50
CA LEU A 205 -8.96 21.54 11.20
C LEU A 205 -9.53 20.15 10.88
N LEU A 206 -8.73 19.31 10.24
CA LEU A 206 -9.03 17.89 10.04
C LEU A 206 -8.30 17.08 11.11
N GLY A 207 -9.05 16.48 12.03
CA GLY A 207 -8.51 15.59 13.05
C GLY A 207 -8.41 14.16 12.54
N SER A 208 -7.24 13.54 12.60
CA SER A 208 -7.06 12.12 12.29
C SER A 208 -6.61 11.30 13.48
N ALA A 209 -7.16 10.10 13.62
CA ALA A 209 -6.69 9.07 14.54
C ALA A 209 -6.13 7.92 13.70
N PHE A 210 -4.84 8.03 13.32
CA PHE A 210 -4.12 6.99 12.59
C PHE A 210 -2.94 6.47 13.42
N PRO A 211 -2.72 5.13 13.49
CA PRO A 211 -1.63 4.54 14.25
C PRO A 211 -0.31 4.73 13.48
N THR A 212 0.46 5.74 13.86
CA THR A 212 1.76 6.08 13.26
C THR A 212 2.95 5.47 14.01
N THR A 213 2.67 4.73 15.10
CA THR A 213 3.66 3.98 15.87
C THR A 213 3.23 2.52 16.07
N GLY A 214 4.15 1.68 16.51
CA GLY A 214 3.88 0.26 16.79
C GLY A 214 3.91 -0.64 15.55
N ALA A 215 3.36 -1.86 15.69
CA ALA A 215 3.49 -2.93 14.69
C ALA A 215 2.75 -2.65 13.36
N ILE A 216 1.75 -1.76 13.38
CA ILE A 216 0.91 -1.40 12.22
C ILE A 216 1.19 0.02 11.71
N ALA A 217 2.32 0.62 12.13
CA ALA A 217 2.66 2.02 11.85
C ALA A 217 2.66 2.35 10.35
N GLU A 218 3.10 1.42 9.50
CA GLU A 218 3.16 1.63 8.04
C GLU A 218 1.79 2.03 7.46
N ASP A 219 0.73 1.40 7.96
CA ASP A 219 -0.63 1.67 7.51
C ASP A 219 -1.09 3.09 7.89
N GLY A 220 -0.85 3.48 9.15
CA GLY A 220 -1.14 4.84 9.60
C GLY A 220 -0.28 5.90 8.91
N LEU A 221 1.00 5.60 8.65
CA LEU A 221 1.90 6.51 7.94
C LEU A 221 1.45 6.74 6.50
N GLU A 222 1.00 5.71 5.78
CA GLU A 222 0.47 5.90 4.42
C GLU A 222 -0.83 6.72 4.41
N MET A 223 -1.72 6.51 5.39
CA MET A 223 -2.92 7.32 5.54
C MET A 223 -2.63 8.79 5.86
N VAL A 224 -1.67 9.08 6.75
CA VAL A 224 -1.23 10.45 7.06
C VAL A 224 -0.64 11.12 5.82
N ARG A 225 0.30 10.46 5.14
CA ARG A 225 0.96 10.98 3.92
C ARG A 225 -0.04 11.28 2.81
N ALA A 226 -1.02 10.38 2.61
CA ALA A 226 -2.03 10.54 1.59
C ALA A 226 -3.03 11.66 1.92
N SER A 227 -3.42 11.77 3.19
CA SER A 227 -4.26 12.87 3.68
C SER A 227 -3.56 14.22 3.50
N GLN A 228 -2.27 14.28 3.86
CA GLN A 228 -1.46 15.49 3.70
C GLN A 228 -1.28 15.88 2.23
N LEU A 229 -1.06 14.92 1.33
CA LEU A 229 -0.99 15.18 -0.11
C LEU A 229 -2.28 15.85 -0.64
N ALA A 230 -3.45 15.32 -0.26
CA ALA A 230 -4.72 15.91 -0.65
C ALA A 230 -4.88 17.34 -0.10
N ILE A 231 -4.50 17.57 1.16
CA ILE A 231 -4.53 18.89 1.81
C ILE A 231 -3.62 19.89 1.11
N ASP A 232 -2.38 19.49 0.79
CA ASP A 232 -1.41 20.34 0.10
C ASP A 232 -1.93 20.77 -1.28
N GLU A 233 -2.54 19.84 -2.01
CA GLU A 233 -3.16 20.13 -3.30
C GLU A 233 -4.37 21.07 -3.16
N ILE A 234 -5.20 20.91 -2.13
CA ILE A 234 -6.32 21.83 -1.84
C ILE A 234 -5.79 23.24 -1.50
N ASN A 235 -4.80 23.32 -0.62
CA ASN A 235 -4.23 24.58 -0.15
C ASN A 235 -3.48 25.33 -1.25
N ALA A 236 -2.81 24.61 -2.16
CA ALA A 236 -2.17 25.20 -3.34
C ALA A 236 -3.17 25.93 -4.27
N HIS A 237 -4.47 25.57 -4.21
CA HIS A 237 -5.56 26.22 -4.96
C HIS A 237 -6.35 27.22 -4.11
N GLY A 238 -5.79 27.68 -2.98
CA GLY A 238 -6.40 28.71 -2.14
C GLY A 238 -7.28 28.19 -0.99
N GLY A 239 -7.27 26.87 -0.76
CA GLY A 239 -8.04 26.24 0.32
C GLY A 239 -9.54 26.22 0.03
N ILE A 240 -10.35 26.03 1.08
CA ILE A 240 -11.81 25.98 0.98
C ILE A 240 -12.39 27.34 1.35
N SER A 241 -13.02 28.01 0.38
CA SER A 241 -13.56 29.38 0.57
C SER A 241 -12.51 30.37 1.11
N GLY A 242 -11.25 30.20 0.70
CA GLY A 242 -10.10 31.00 1.14
C GLY A 242 -9.52 30.63 2.50
N ARG A 243 -9.97 29.53 3.13
CA ARG A 243 -9.45 28.99 4.39
C ARG A 243 -8.52 27.80 4.11
N PRO A 244 -7.28 27.80 4.62
CA PRO A 244 -6.42 26.63 4.49
C PRO A 244 -6.99 25.46 5.32
N VAL A 245 -6.74 24.24 4.88
CA VAL A 245 -6.99 23.00 5.64
C VAL A 245 -5.71 22.59 6.35
N SER A 246 -5.82 22.12 7.59
CA SER A 246 -4.68 21.63 8.39
C SER A 246 -5.00 20.27 8.98
N LEU A 247 -4.07 19.33 8.86
CA LEU A 247 -4.17 18.00 9.47
C LEU A 247 -3.64 18.05 10.90
N VAL A 248 -4.36 17.42 11.83
CA VAL A 248 -3.86 17.12 13.17
C VAL A 248 -4.02 15.63 13.40
N ASN A 249 -2.90 14.89 13.43
CA ASN A 249 -2.94 13.46 13.73
C ASN A 249 -2.66 13.22 15.21
N VAL A 250 -3.56 12.49 15.87
CA VAL A 250 -3.35 11.95 17.22
C VAL A 250 -3.01 10.46 17.08
N ASP A 251 -1.79 10.12 17.45
CA ASP A 251 -1.31 8.73 17.45
C ASP A 251 -2.05 7.89 18.50
N LEU A 252 -2.28 6.61 18.18
CA LEU A 252 -3.01 5.69 19.02
C LEU A 252 -2.58 4.24 18.80
N ASP A 253 -2.89 3.42 19.80
CA ASP A 253 -2.89 1.97 19.68
C ASP A 253 -4.33 1.52 19.41
N ILE A 254 -4.57 0.99 18.22
CA ILE A 254 -5.92 0.60 17.77
C ILE A 254 -6.51 -0.55 18.59
N ARG A 255 -5.66 -1.34 19.26
CA ARG A 255 -6.05 -2.51 20.07
C ARG A 255 -6.38 -2.13 21.52
N SER A 256 -6.20 -0.86 21.88
CA SER A 256 -6.44 -0.34 23.22
C SER A 256 -7.62 0.61 23.24
N SER A 257 -8.76 0.18 23.78
CA SER A 257 -9.95 1.03 23.93
C SER A 257 -9.66 2.33 24.66
N ALA A 258 -8.76 2.31 25.66
CA ALA A 258 -8.34 3.52 26.38
C ALA A 258 -7.51 4.47 25.50
N SER A 259 -6.66 3.93 24.62
CA SER A 259 -5.89 4.73 23.67
C SER A 259 -6.79 5.36 22.61
N VAL A 260 -7.78 4.60 22.12
CA VAL A 260 -8.83 5.08 21.20
C VAL A 260 -9.63 6.22 21.84
N ALA A 261 -10.15 6.03 23.06
CA ALA A 261 -10.91 7.05 23.77
C ALA A 261 -10.10 8.34 23.92
N ARG A 262 -8.87 8.24 24.45
CA ARG A 262 -7.97 9.39 24.61
C ARG A 262 -7.77 10.14 23.30
N ALA A 263 -7.52 9.42 22.20
CA ALA A 263 -7.27 10.05 20.92
C ALA A 263 -8.48 10.84 20.41
N PHE A 264 -9.68 10.27 20.52
CA PHE A 264 -10.92 10.94 20.10
C PHE A 264 -11.32 12.09 21.02
N ASP A 265 -11.12 11.96 22.34
CA ASP A 265 -11.31 13.04 23.31
C ASP A 265 -10.36 14.22 23.04
N GLU A 266 -9.11 13.92 22.69
CA GLU A 266 -8.13 14.95 22.31
C GLU A 266 -8.54 15.68 21.03
N LEU A 267 -8.98 14.95 20.00
CA LEU A 267 -9.52 15.54 18.77
C LEU A 267 -10.76 16.41 19.03
N ALA A 268 -11.67 15.95 19.90
CA ALA A 268 -12.85 16.72 20.31
C ALA A 268 -12.44 17.99 21.08
N GLY A 269 -11.48 17.87 22.01
CA GLY A 269 -10.93 19.00 22.77
C GLY A 269 -10.21 20.04 21.92
N LEU A 270 -9.63 19.63 20.78
CA LEU A 270 -9.05 20.51 19.76
C LEU A 270 -10.11 21.19 18.87
N ASP A 271 -11.39 20.85 19.06
CA ASP A 271 -12.53 21.45 18.36
C ASP A 271 -12.43 21.35 16.82
N VAL A 272 -11.98 20.19 16.33
CA VAL A 272 -11.75 19.93 14.90
C VAL A 272 -13.04 20.04 14.07
N ASP A 273 -12.91 20.43 12.80
CA ASP A 273 -14.02 20.63 11.86
C ASP A 273 -14.50 19.32 11.20
N ALA A 274 -13.70 18.25 11.29
CA ALA A 274 -14.09 16.87 11.00
C ALA A 274 -13.10 15.90 11.65
N MET A 275 -13.54 14.66 11.90
CA MET A 275 -12.73 13.57 12.40
C MET A 275 -12.58 12.47 11.34
N VAL A 276 -11.43 11.80 11.31
CA VAL A 276 -11.17 10.66 10.42
C VAL A 276 -10.35 9.57 11.10
N SER A 277 -10.63 8.30 10.81
CA SER A 277 -9.80 7.16 11.27
C SER A 277 -9.79 6.01 10.27
N GLY A 278 -8.77 5.15 10.29
CA GLY A 278 -8.76 3.94 9.46
C GLY A 278 -9.77 2.94 10.00
N TYR A 279 -9.24 2.00 10.77
CA TYR A 279 -9.95 0.93 11.46
C TYR A 279 -9.46 0.87 12.91
N LEU A 280 -10.32 0.42 13.82
CA LEU A 280 -10.06 0.37 15.27
C LEU A 280 -10.69 -0.91 15.83
N ASP A 281 -10.05 -1.59 16.79
CA ASP A 281 -10.67 -2.75 17.44
C ASP A 281 -11.96 -2.32 18.16
N ASP A 282 -11.91 -1.19 18.88
CA ASP A 282 -13.05 -0.64 19.61
C ASP A 282 -13.69 0.53 18.87
N GLN A 283 -14.17 0.24 17.66
CA GLN A 283 -14.77 1.22 16.77
C GLN A 283 -15.97 1.94 17.39
N LEU A 284 -16.72 1.29 18.28
CA LEU A 284 -17.85 1.89 19.01
C LEU A 284 -17.43 3.08 19.88
N VAL A 285 -16.29 2.98 20.57
CA VAL A 285 -15.79 4.07 21.44
C VAL A 285 -15.56 5.34 20.62
N ALA A 286 -14.92 5.20 19.45
CA ALA A 286 -14.73 6.30 18.52
C ALA A 286 -16.05 6.89 18.01
N HIS A 287 -17.04 6.04 17.72
CA HIS A 287 -18.35 6.48 17.25
C HIS A 287 -19.12 7.27 18.30
N GLU A 288 -19.08 6.86 19.57
CA GLU A 288 -19.76 7.59 20.66
C GLU A 288 -19.19 8.99 20.82
N ILE A 289 -17.87 9.12 20.90
CA ILE A 289 -17.21 10.43 21.06
C ILE A 289 -17.42 11.30 19.82
N ALA A 290 -17.32 10.72 18.62
CA ALA A 290 -17.58 11.44 17.37
C ALA A 290 -19.04 11.90 17.26
N ALA A 291 -20.01 11.07 17.66
CA ALA A 291 -21.42 11.43 17.70
C ALA A 291 -21.64 12.62 18.65
N GLU A 292 -21.04 12.63 19.83
CA GLU A 292 -21.14 13.76 20.76
C GLU A 292 -20.50 15.05 20.22
N HIS A 293 -19.40 14.94 19.48
CA HIS A 293 -18.71 16.09 18.85
C HIS A 293 -19.50 16.72 17.68
N GLN A 294 -20.43 15.98 17.07
CA GLN A 294 -21.34 16.40 15.98
C GLN A 294 -20.67 16.79 14.64
N ALA A 295 -19.37 17.07 14.59
CA ALA A 295 -18.66 17.27 13.33
C ALA A 295 -18.68 15.99 12.48
N PRO A 296 -18.57 16.08 11.13
CA PRO A 296 -18.50 14.89 10.29
C PRO A 296 -17.37 13.94 10.72
N TYR A 297 -17.68 12.65 10.83
CA TYR A 297 -16.72 11.59 11.13
C TYR A 297 -16.71 10.56 10.01
N LEU A 298 -15.58 10.45 9.30
CA LEU A 298 -15.42 9.52 8.17
C LEU A 298 -14.38 8.45 8.51
N HIS A 299 -14.79 7.19 8.53
CA HIS A 299 -13.92 6.05 8.87
C HIS A 299 -13.93 4.95 7.80
N ALA A 300 -12.89 4.12 7.79
CA ALA A 300 -12.75 2.97 6.89
C ALA A 300 -12.68 1.64 7.67
N ALA A 301 -13.49 1.53 8.73
CA ALA A 301 -13.47 0.38 9.63
C ALA A 301 -13.95 -0.91 8.98
N THR A 302 -14.74 -0.79 7.90
CA THR A 302 -15.19 -1.92 7.09
C THR A 302 -16.05 -2.88 7.92
N LEU A 303 -16.98 -2.37 8.75
CA LEU A 303 -17.78 -3.19 9.67
C LEU A 303 -19.28 -3.00 9.41
N ASP A 304 -19.98 -4.06 9.01
CA ASP A 304 -21.44 -4.03 8.82
C ASP A 304 -22.19 -3.65 10.11
N SER A 305 -21.66 -4.06 11.26
CA SER A 305 -22.21 -3.69 12.56
C SER A 305 -22.23 -2.18 12.82
N MET A 306 -21.24 -1.43 12.31
CA MET A 306 -21.23 0.03 12.43
C MET A 306 -22.24 0.67 11.47
N VAL A 307 -22.40 0.12 10.28
CA VAL A 307 -23.43 0.55 9.32
C VAL A 307 -24.82 0.38 9.92
N ARG A 308 -25.15 -0.80 10.48
CA ARG A 308 -26.43 -1.05 11.16
C ARG A 308 -26.66 -0.13 12.34
N MET A 309 -25.62 0.18 13.11
CA MET A 309 -25.73 1.12 14.23
C MET A 309 -26.23 2.50 13.79
N VAL A 310 -25.74 3.00 12.64
CA VAL A 310 -26.21 4.25 12.02
C VAL A 310 -27.63 4.10 11.50
N GLU A 311 -27.96 2.98 10.85
CA GLU A 311 -29.31 2.69 10.33
C GLU A 311 -30.38 2.67 11.44
N ASP A 312 -30.06 2.04 12.56
CA ASP A 312 -30.96 1.86 13.69
C ASP A 312 -31.12 3.15 14.50
N ASN A 313 -30.10 4.03 14.49
CA ASN A 313 -30.06 5.24 15.32
C ASN A 313 -29.59 6.50 14.55
N PRO A 314 -30.26 6.86 13.44
CA PRO A 314 -29.77 7.92 12.54
C PRO A 314 -29.77 9.31 13.18
N GLY A 315 -30.60 9.53 14.22
CA GLY A 315 -30.62 10.78 14.98
C GLY A 315 -29.39 10.96 15.87
N ARG A 316 -28.76 9.86 16.34
CA ARG A 316 -27.54 9.90 17.18
C ARG A 316 -26.29 9.92 16.33
N TYR A 317 -26.20 9.06 15.32
CA TYR A 317 -25.00 8.85 14.51
C TYR A 317 -25.07 9.48 13.11
N GLY A 318 -25.96 10.45 12.90
CA GLY A 318 -26.16 11.07 11.59
C GLY A 318 -24.90 11.75 11.01
N ASN A 319 -23.89 12.04 11.83
CA ASN A 319 -22.60 12.59 11.42
C ASN A 319 -21.52 11.53 11.11
N VAL A 320 -21.81 10.23 11.24
CA VAL A 320 -20.85 9.13 11.07
C VAL A 320 -21.00 8.46 9.70
N PHE A 321 -19.91 8.36 8.95
CA PHE A 321 -19.88 7.78 7.61
C PHE A 321 -18.80 6.71 7.48
N GLN A 322 -19.18 5.53 7.00
CA GLN A 322 -18.22 4.51 6.59
C GLN A 322 -17.87 4.70 5.11
N ILE A 323 -16.66 5.13 4.80
CA ILE A 323 -16.28 5.48 3.42
C ILE A 323 -15.94 4.27 2.53
N CYS A 324 -16.15 3.06 3.04
CA CYS A 324 -15.92 1.80 2.35
C CYS A 324 -17.13 0.88 2.48
N PRO A 325 -17.27 -0.10 1.57
CA PRO A 325 -18.19 -1.22 1.78
C PRO A 325 -17.80 -2.05 3.00
N SER A 326 -18.80 -2.63 3.68
CA SER A 326 -18.63 -3.49 4.85
C SER A 326 -17.85 -4.77 4.56
N ASP A 327 -17.25 -5.34 5.60
CA ASP A 327 -16.57 -6.63 5.59
C ASP A 327 -17.45 -7.79 5.09
N THR A 328 -18.78 -7.68 5.26
CA THR A 328 -19.77 -8.63 4.74
C THR A 328 -19.74 -8.80 3.22
N ASN A 329 -18.97 -8.00 2.50
CA ASN A 329 -18.69 -8.16 1.07
C ASN A 329 -17.55 -9.14 0.78
N TYR A 330 -16.63 -9.42 1.72
CA TYR A 330 -15.44 -10.24 1.47
C TYR A 330 -15.76 -11.70 1.16
N GLY A 331 -16.61 -12.34 1.96
CA GLY A 331 -17.03 -13.72 1.74
C GLY A 331 -17.79 -13.90 0.42
N PRO A 332 -18.88 -13.15 0.17
CA PRO A 332 -19.60 -13.20 -1.10
C PRO A 332 -18.72 -12.81 -2.30
N GLY A 333 -17.79 -11.86 -2.14
CA GLY A 333 -16.83 -11.46 -3.17
C GLY A 333 -15.79 -12.53 -3.48
N PHE A 334 -15.37 -13.31 -2.48
CA PHE A 334 -14.53 -14.50 -2.70
C PHE A 334 -15.24 -15.54 -3.57
N VAL A 335 -16.50 -15.86 -3.25
CA VAL A 335 -17.29 -16.80 -4.05
C VAL A 335 -17.52 -16.27 -5.47
N ASP A 336 -17.88 -14.99 -5.60
CA ASP A 336 -18.04 -14.30 -6.89
C ASP A 336 -16.78 -14.40 -7.76
N ALA A 337 -15.60 -14.13 -7.17
CA ALA A 337 -14.34 -14.22 -7.87
C ALA A 337 -14.04 -15.66 -8.33
N MET A 338 -14.26 -16.66 -7.48
CA MET A 338 -14.02 -18.06 -7.85
C MET A 338 -14.96 -18.53 -8.97
N SER A 339 -16.24 -18.15 -8.90
CA SER A 339 -17.21 -18.43 -9.96
C SER A 339 -16.85 -17.73 -11.26
N PHE A 340 -16.46 -16.46 -11.23
CA PHE A 340 -15.98 -15.73 -12.41
C PHE A 340 -14.77 -16.42 -13.06
N LEU A 341 -13.76 -16.81 -12.26
CA LEU A 341 -12.58 -17.49 -12.79
C LEU A 341 -12.93 -18.82 -13.45
N ARG A 342 -13.85 -19.60 -12.84
CA ARG A 342 -14.35 -20.86 -13.40
C ARG A 342 -15.13 -20.64 -14.70
N GLU A 343 -16.09 -19.72 -14.71
CA GLU A 343 -16.99 -19.47 -15.84
C GLU A 343 -16.29 -18.82 -17.03
N SER A 344 -15.28 -17.99 -16.76
CA SER A 344 -14.41 -17.43 -17.81
C SER A 344 -13.38 -18.42 -18.36
N GLY A 345 -13.30 -19.64 -17.83
CA GLY A 345 -12.33 -20.67 -18.21
C GLY A 345 -10.89 -20.37 -17.79
N GLN A 346 -10.69 -19.39 -16.91
CA GLN A 346 -9.36 -19.06 -16.36
C GLN A 346 -8.95 -20.01 -15.23
N LEU A 347 -9.93 -20.61 -14.55
CA LEU A 347 -9.75 -21.63 -13.53
C LEU A 347 -10.50 -22.91 -13.94
N SER A 348 -9.77 -24.02 -14.02
CA SER A 348 -10.37 -25.36 -14.12
C SER A 348 -10.22 -26.04 -12.75
N PRO A 349 -11.18 -25.86 -11.84
CA PRO A 349 -11.03 -26.33 -10.46
C PRO A 349 -11.10 -27.86 -10.43
N HIS A 350 -10.20 -28.48 -9.66
CA HIS A 350 -10.15 -29.94 -9.50
C HIS A 350 -11.16 -30.45 -8.45
N SER A 351 -11.82 -29.56 -7.73
CA SER A 351 -12.82 -29.83 -6.70
C SER A 351 -13.89 -28.74 -6.69
N ARG A 352 -15.02 -28.99 -6.02
CA ARG A 352 -16.04 -27.97 -5.71
C ARG A 352 -15.92 -27.43 -4.28
N SER A 353 -14.99 -27.98 -3.49
CA SER A 353 -14.68 -27.55 -2.13
C SER A 353 -14.00 -26.19 -2.13
N LEU A 354 -14.46 -25.32 -1.26
CA LEU A 354 -13.86 -24.05 -0.88
C LEU A 354 -13.57 -24.08 0.62
N ALA A 355 -12.45 -23.48 1.01
CA ALA A 355 -12.07 -23.32 2.41
C ALA A 355 -12.16 -21.86 2.85
N VAL A 356 -12.42 -21.65 4.13
CA VAL A 356 -12.34 -20.36 4.80
C VAL A 356 -11.56 -20.54 6.10
N VAL A 357 -10.53 -19.73 6.30
CA VAL A 357 -9.76 -19.66 7.55
C VAL A 357 -9.80 -18.21 8.02
N ARG A 358 -10.61 -17.93 9.04
CA ARG A 358 -10.88 -16.57 9.53
C ARG A 358 -10.17 -16.32 10.87
N GLY A 359 -9.44 -15.22 10.93
CA GLY A 359 -8.83 -14.71 12.15
C GLY A 359 -9.82 -14.01 13.06
N ARG A 360 -9.43 -13.79 14.32
CA ARG A 360 -10.25 -12.99 15.24
C ARG A 360 -10.14 -11.49 14.93
N TRP A 361 -11.25 -10.89 14.53
CA TRP A 361 -11.42 -9.43 14.43
C TRP A 361 -12.70 -9.01 15.15
N LYS A 362 -12.61 -8.08 16.10
CA LYS A 362 -13.76 -7.67 16.92
C LYS A 362 -14.87 -7.12 16.02
N LEU A 363 -16.08 -7.68 16.15
CA LEU A 363 -17.28 -7.36 15.36
C LEU A 363 -17.21 -7.72 13.85
N GLY A 364 -16.16 -8.41 13.39
CA GLY A 364 -16.05 -8.87 12.01
C GLY A 364 -16.94 -10.10 11.73
N ASP A 365 -17.60 -10.09 10.57
CA ASP A 365 -18.48 -11.13 10.05
C ASP A 365 -17.88 -11.78 8.80
N LEU A 366 -17.30 -11.00 7.88
CA LEU A 366 -16.96 -11.40 6.50
C LEU A 366 -18.16 -11.82 5.64
N GLY A 367 -19.39 -11.85 6.18
CA GLY A 367 -20.60 -12.20 5.45
C GLY A 367 -20.66 -13.68 5.12
N LEU A 368 -20.18 -14.53 6.04
CA LEU A 368 -20.00 -15.97 5.78
C LEU A 368 -21.31 -16.68 5.50
N GLU A 369 -22.41 -16.31 6.16
CA GLU A 369 -23.73 -16.88 5.88
C GLU A 369 -24.16 -16.62 4.43
N VAL A 370 -24.01 -15.38 3.97
CA VAL A 370 -24.31 -14.99 2.58
C VAL A 370 -23.36 -15.68 1.61
N ALA A 371 -22.09 -15.82 1.97
CA ALA A 371 -21.08 -16.51 1.17
C ALA A 371 -21.43 -18.00 0.99
N ILE A 372 -21.84 -18.70 2.06
CA ILE A 372 -22.26 -20.10 2.02
C ILE A 372 -23.47 -20.27 1.12
N ALA A 373 -24.52 -19.46 1.33
CA ALA A 373 -25.73 -19.52 0.50
C ALA A 373 -25.44 -19.19 -0.98
N ARG A 374 -24.47 -18.31 -1.24
CA ARG A 374 -24.00 -18.01 -2.59
C ARG A 374 -23.21 -19.16 -3.19
N ALA A 375 -22.29 -19.76 -2.44
CA ALA A 375 -21.48 -20.89 -2.86
C ALA A 375 -22.37 -22.04 -3.32
N GLU A 376 -23.39 -22.40 -2.53
CA GLU A 376 -24.35 -23.46 -2.88
C GLU A 376 -25.08 -23.16 -4.20
N ARG A 377 -25.58 -21.93 -4.39
CA ARG A 377 -26.26 -21.51 -5.62
C ARG A 377 -25.35 -21.56 -6.84
N GLU A 378 -24.06 -21.26 -6.66
CA GLU A 378 -23.06 -21.26 -7.73
C GLU A 378 -22.35 -22.61 -7.86
N GLY A 379 -22.81 -23.66 -7.17
CA GLY A 379 -22.30 -25.03 -7.27
C GLY A 379 -20.92 -25.23 -6.65
N TRP A 380 -20.56 -24.42 -5.66
CA TRP A 380 -19.44 -24.59 -4.74
C TRP A 380 -19.92 -25.14 -3.39
N GLN A 381 -18.99 -25.61 -2.55
CA GLN A 381 -19.26 -26.06 -1.19
C GLN A 381 -18.19 -25.51 -0.25
N ILE A 382 -18.58 -24.67 0.72
CA ILE A 382 -17.67 -24.27 1.80
C ILE A 382 -17.73 -25.36 2.88
N ASP A 383 -16.82 -26.32 2.81
CA ASP A 383 -16.81 -27.53 3.65
C ASP A 383 -15.66 -27.57 4.66
N TYR A 384 -14.75 -26.58 4.59
CA TYR A 384 -13.76 -26.32 5.62
C TYR A 384 -13.84 -24.87 6.08
N LEU A 385 -14.36 -24.66 7.30
CA LEU A 385 -14.42 -23.37 7.97
C LEU A 385 -13.64 -23.47 9.28
N ALA A 386 -12.49 -22.79 9.34
CA ALA A 386 -11.77 -22.53 10.57
C ALA A 386 -12.04 -21.08 10.98
N ASP A 387 -12.47 -20.89 12.22
CA ASP A 387 -12.90 -19.59 12.73
C ASP A 387 -12.17 -19.26 14.03
N ASP A 388 -12.12 -17.98 14.38
CA ASP A 388 -11.44 -17.47 15.57
C ASP A 388 -9.97 -17.92 15.67
N VAL A 389 -9.29 -18.03 14.53
CA VAL A 389 -7.88 -18.41 14.47
C VAL A 389 -7.05 -17.28 15.05
N VAL A 390 -6.21 -17.61 16.03
CA VAL A 390 -5.35 -16.64 16.73
C VAL A 390 -3.98 -17.22 16.94
N GLY A 391 -2.96 -16.43 16.64
CA GLY A 391 -1.57 -16.76 16.91
C GLY A 391 -0.89 -17.55 15.81
N GLU A 392 0.42 -17.39 15.77
CA GLU A 392 1.25 -17.81 14.63
C GLU A 392 1.17 -19.30 14.30
N ASP A 393 1.24 -20.14 15.32
CA ASP A 393 1.24 -21.60 15.17
C ASP A 393 -0.09 -22.11 14.60
N ALA A 394 -1.20 -21.46 14.96
CA ALA A 394 -2.52 -21.81 14.45
C ALA A 394 -2.62 -21.50 12.95
N TRP A 395 -2.15 -20.34 12.49
CA TRP A 395 -2.10 -19.98 11.07
C TRP A 395 -1.21 -20.93 10.27
N ARG A 396 -0.03 -21.30 10.81
CA ARG A 396 0.83 -22.32 10.20
C ARG A 396 0.12 -23.67 10.08
N GLU A 397 -0.57 -24.11 11.13
CA GLU A 397 -1.29 -25.37 11.11
C GLU A 397 -2.42 -25.37 10.08
N HIS A 398 -3.22 -24.31 10.01
CA HIS A 398 -4.27 -24.18 9.02
C HIS A 398 -3.73 -24.14 7.58
N GLY A 399 -2.56 -23.53 7.35
CA GLY A 399 -1.88 -23.58 6.05
C GLY A 399 -1.59 -25.02 5.60
N ARG A 400 -1.03 -25.86 6.49
CA ARG A 400 -0.76 -27.29 6.20
C ARG A 400 -2.06 -28.08 6.00
N LEU A 401 -3.05 -27.83 6.84
CA LEU A 401 -4.35 -28.51 6.79
C LEU A 401 -5.12 -28.22 5.50
N VAL A 402 -4.97 -27.01 4.95
CA VAL A 402 -5.55 -26.64 3.65
C VAL A 402 -4.81 -27.32 2.51
N ALA A 403 -3.47 -27.35 2.55
CA ALA A 403 -2.66 -28.09 1.59
C ALA A 403 -3.06 -29.58 1.52
N GLN A 404 -3.21 -30.25 2.68
CA GLN A 404 -3.63 -31.65 2.75
C GLN A 404 -5.04 -31.90 2.21
N ARG A 405 -5.97 -30.97 2.43
CA ARG A 405 -7.36 -31.08 1.95
C ARG A 405 -7.49 -30.79 0.46
N ALA A 406 -6.61 -29.95 -0.08
CA ALA A 406 -6.65 -29.48 -1.46
C ALA A 406 -8.06 -28.98 -1.87
N PRO A 407 -8.61 -27.93 -1.25
CA PRO A 407 -9.80 -27.28 -1.80
C PRO A 407 -9.45 -26.58 -3.12
N ALA A 408 -10.45 -26.26 -3.94
CA ALA A 408 -10.23 -25.45 -5.14
C ALA A 408 -9.67 -24.06 -4.82
N ALA A 409 -10.13 -23.47 -3.72
CA ALA A 409 -9.62 -22.20 -3.20
C ALA A 409 -9.78 -22.09 -1.69
N VAL A 410 -8.98 -21.23 -1.07
CA VAL A 410 -9.11 -20.85 0.33
C VAL A 410 -9.17 -19.34 0.49
N LEU A 411 -10.15 -18.85 1.27
CA LEU A 411 -10.19 -17.50 1.80
C LEU A 411 -9.36 -17.44 3.10
N ILE A 412 -8.26 -16.71 3.06
CA ILE A 412 -7.42 -16.37 4.21
C ILE A 412 -7.97 -15.07 4.81
N GLY A 413 -8.94 -15.21 5.71
CA GLY A 413 -9.68 -14.13 6.36
C GLY A 413 -8.91 -13.47 7.49
N SER A 414 -7.70 -12.99 7.22
CA SER A 414 -6.93 -12.11 8.11
C SER A 414 -6.53 -10.83 7.37
N TYR A 415 -6.46 -9.74 8.13
CA TYR A 415 -5.99 -8.43 7.67
C TYR A 415 -4.53 -8.16 8.08
N PHE A 416 -3.88 -9.07 8.81
CA PHE A 416 -2.53 -8.87 9.34
C PHE A 416 -1.47 -9.58 8.50
N GLU A 417 -0.38 -8.87 8.19
CA GLU A 417 0.69 -9.35 7.29
C GLU A 417 1.35 -10.65 7.78
N ASP A 418 1.61 -10.75 9.09
CA ASP A 418 2.28 -11.88 9.73
C ASP A 418 1.43 -13.16 9.67
N GLU A 419 0.14 -13.04 9.98
CA GLU A 419 -0.81 -14.16 9.95
C GLU A 419 -0.94 -14.74 8.54
N VAL A 420 -1.15 -13.86 7.54
CA VAL A 420 -1.26 -14.27 6.13
C VAL A 420 0.06 -14.85 5.63
N ALA A 421 1.21 -14.25 5.96
CA ALA A 421 2.51 -14.74 5.52
C ALA A 421 2.82 -16.14 6.07
N GLN A 422 2.48 -16.41 7.33
CA GLN A 422 2.70 -17.70 7.95
C GLN A 422 1.82 -18.80 7.37
N PHE A 423 0.55 -18.47 7.08
CA PHE A 423 -0.35 -19.37 6.36
C PHE A 423 0.22 -19.74 4.99
N VAL A 424 0.63 -18.75 4.18
CA VAL A 424 1.14 -18.95 2.82
C VAL A 424 2.40 -19.82 2.84
N ARG A 425 3.37 -19.52 3.72
CA ARG A 425 4.60 -20.32 3.82
C ARG A 425 4.34 -21.76 4.24
N ALA A 426 3.43 -21.97 5.19
CA ALA A 426 3.10 -23.31 5.66
C ALA A 426 2.37 -24.13 4.59
N PHE A 427 1.48 -23.50 3.81
CA PHE A 427 0.83 -24.14 2.66
C PHE A 427 1.84 -24.52 1.58
N GLN A 428 2.75 -23.61 1.22
CA GLN A 428 3.72 -23.83 0.14
C GLN A 428 4.83 -24.83 0.46
N ALA A 429 4.94 -25.30 1.71
CA ALA A 429 5.87 -26.36 2.09
C ALA A 429 5.50 -27.72 1.46
N ASP A 430 4.21 -27.96 1.21
CA ASP A 430 3.70 -29.16 0.53
C ASP A 430 2.42 -28.77 -0.25
N PRO A 431 2.56 -28.05 -1.37
CA PRO A 431 1.45 -27.34 -1.99
C PRO A 431 0.47 -28.26 -2.72
N ALA A 432 -0.79 -27.84 -2.73
CA ALA A 432 -1.86 -28.42 -3.55
C ALA A 432 -2.28 -27.47 -4.69
N PRO A 433 -3.02 -27.93 -5.70
CA PRO A 433 -3.59 -27.08 -6.76
C PRO A 433 -4.76 -26.19 -6.27
N THR A 434 -4.54 -25.48 -5.16
CA THR A 434 -5.48 -24.58 -4.49
C THR A 434 -5.14 -23.12 -4.82
N VAL A 435 -6.17 -22.31 -5.08
CA VAL A 435 -6.07 -20.85 -5.15
C VAL A 435 -5.98 -20.28 -3.72
N LEU A 436 -4.90 -19.56 -3.41
CA LEU A 436 -4.80 -18.80 -2.17
C LEU A 436 -5.41 -17.40 -2.40
N TYR A 437 -6.43 -17.05 -1.60
CA TYR A 437 -7.12 -15.76 -1.67
C TYR A 437 -7.03 -15.05 -0.32
N ALA A 438 -6.18 -14.03 -0.22
CA ALA A 438 -5.97 -13.24 0.99
C ALA A 438 -6.84 -11.98 1.03
N LEU A 439 -7.05 -11.43 2.23
CA LEU A 439 -7.67 -10.12 2.38
C LEU A 439 -6.60 -9.07 2.66
N TYR A 440 -6.76 -7.88 2.09
CA TYR A 440 -6.13 -6.61 2.49
C TYR A 440 -4.60 -6.57 2.68
N ALA A 441 -4.00 -7.36 3.58
CA ALA A 441 -2.59 -7.35 3.97
C ALA A 441 -1.62 -7.26 2.76
N PRO A 442 -1.85 -7.96 1.64
CA PRO A 442 -0.97 -7.83 0.47
C PRO A 442 -0.93 -6.44 -0.18
N SER A 443 -1.91 -5.59 0.13
CA SER A 443 -1.96 -4.19 -0.31
C SER A 443 -0.84 -3.35 0.29
N ILE A 444 -0.35 -3.70 1.49
CA ILE A 444 0.73 -3.01 2.18
C ILE A 444 2.03 -3.32 1.42
N PRO A 445 2.84 -2.30 1.04
CA PRO A 445 4.02 -2.52 0.22
C PRO A 445 5.01 -3.55 0.79
N ARG A 446 5.16 -3.60 2.11
CA ARG A 446 6.10 -4.47 2.83
C ARG A 446 5.75 -5.95 2.70
N PHE A 447 4.46 -6.32 2.68
CA PHE A 447 4.02 -7.71 2.60
C PHE A 447 4.72 -8.52 1.50
N ARG A 448 4.81 -7.96 0.28
CA ARG A 448 5.47 -8.64 -0.86
C ARG A 448 6.98 -8.75 -0.66
N ILE A 449 7.60 -7.75 -0.03
CA ILE A 449 9.03 -7.77 0.30
C ILE A 449 9.29 -8.92 1.29
N GLU A 450 8.42 -9.08 2.28
CA GLU A 450 8.56 -10.12 3.30
C GLU A 450 8.40 -11.53 2.73
N LEU A 451 7.33 -11.77 1.95
CA LEU A 451 7.09 -13.08 1.34
C LEU A 451 8.04 -13.41 0.19
N GLY A 452 8.56 -12.40 -0.52
CA GLY A 452 9.43 -12.60 -1.67
C GLY A 452 8.74 -13.45 -2.76
N PRO A 453 9.44 -14.43 -3.36
CA PRO A 453 8.88 -15.29 -4.40
C PRO A 453 7.61 -16.06 -3.98
N ALA A 454 7.41 -16.31 -2.68
CA ALA A 454 6.23 -16.97 -2.16
C ALA A 454 4.92 -16.18 -2.40
N ALA A 455 5.03 -14.86 -2.63
CA ALA A 455 3.88 -14.01 -2.92
C ALA A 455 3.36 -14.19 -4.37
N GLU A 456 4.18 -14.71 -5.28
CA GLU A 456 3.87 -14.77 -6.71
C GLU A 456 2.70 -15.71 -7.00
N GLY A 457 1.66 -15.22 -7.67
CA GLY A 457 0.44 -15.97 -7.97
C GLY A 457 -0.65 -15.87 -6.88
N LEU A 458 -0.35 -15.30 -5.71
CA LEU A 458 -1.35 -15.05 -4.65
C LEU A 458 -2.46 -14.14 -5.18
N LEU A 459 -3.72 -14.56 -4.99
CA LEU A 459 -4.86 -13.67 -5.12
C LEU A 459 -5.07 -12.95 -3.79
N TRP A 460 -5.48 -11.70 -3.89
CA TRP A 460 -5.97 -10.98 -2.72
C TRP A 460 -7.04 -9.98 -3.11
N ALA A 461 -7.87 -9.60 -2.15
CA ALA A 461 -8.94 -8.65 -2.39
C ALA A 461 -9.08 -7.61 -1.31
N THR A 462 -9.72 -6.52 -1.68
CA THR A 462 -10.03 -5.40 -0.80
C THR A 462 -11.31 -4.71 -1.25
N THR A 463 -12.12 -4.30 -0.28
CA THR A 463 -13.24 -3.38 -0.51
C THR A 463 -12.77 -1.93 -0.58
N THR A 464 -11.49 -1.65 -0.36
CA THR A 464 -10.91 -0.31 -0.35
C THR A 464 -9.75 -0.20 -1.33
N GLY A 465 -9.83 -0.88 -2.47
CA GLY A 465 -8.72 -0.95 -3.41
C GLY A 465 -8.51 0.33 -4.21
N THR A 466 -7.27 0.80 -4.30
CA THR A 466 -6.85 1.82 -5.27
C THR A 466 -6.96 1.22 -6.67
N TYR A 467 -7.47 1.97 -7.65
CA TYR A 467 -7.69 1.50 -9.03
C TYR A 467 -6.40 1.65 -9.86
N SER A 468 -6.39 1.19 -11.10
CA SER A 468 -5.24 1.36 -12.01
C SER A 468 -5.52 2.29 -13.21
N ASP A 469 -6.62 3.02 -13.15
CA ASP A 469 -6.97 4.02 -14.17
C ASP A 469 -6.11 5.29 -14.06
N ASP A 470 -6.33 6.25 -14.97
CA ASP A 470 -5.56 7.49 -15.03
C ASP A 470 -5.68 8.35 -13.77
N VAL A 471 -6.77 8.23 -13.00
CA VAL A 471 -6.97 9.01 -11.78
C VAL A 471 -6.06 8.48 -10.70
N ALA A 472 -6.08 7.16 -10.50
CA ALA A 472 -5.26 6.48 -9.52
C ALA A 472 -3.77 6.52 -9.88
N ARG A 473 -3.38 6.28 -11.15
CA ARG A 473 -1.96 6.37 -11.58
C ARG A 473 -1.36 7.74 -11.33
N ARG A 474 -2.14 8.81 -11.54
CA ARG A 474 -1.69 10.18 -11.26
C ARG A 474 -1.56 10.44 -9.76
N PHE A 475 -2.43 9.88 -8.93
CA PHE A 475 -2.28 9.92 -7.47
C PHE A 475 -1.01 9.18 -7.03
N THR A 476 -0.80 7.95 -7.50
CA THR A 476 0.39 7.16 -7.17
C THR A 476 1.67 7.89 -7.52
N GLN A 477 1.72 8.54 -8.69
CA GLN A 477 2.87 9.35 -9.09
C GLN A 477 3.09 10.53 -8.15
N ARG A 478 2.05 11.33 -7.84
CA ARG A 478 2.18 12.49 -6.95
C ARG A 478 2.56 12.09 -5.52
N TYR A 479 2.05 10.96 -5.05
CA TYR A 479 2.40 10.40 -3.76
C TYR A 479 3.89 10.02 -3.71
N ARG A 480 4.40 9.35 -4.76
CA ARG A 480 5.83 9.07 -4.88
C ARG A 480 6.67 10.33 -4.97
N ASP A 481 6.24 11.33 -5.74
CA ASP A 481 6.96 12.59 -5.89
C ASP A 481 7.07 13.33 -4.54
N ALA A 482 6.04 13.23 -3.69
CA ALA A 482 6.02 13.85 -2.37
C ALA A 482 6.86 13.10 -1.31
N TRP A 483 6.87 11.77 -1.35
CA TRP A 483 7.37 10.96 -0.23
C TRP A 483 8.49 9.97 -0.58
N ALA A 484 8.85 9.86 -1.86
CA ALA A 484 9.81 8.88 -2.39
C ALA A 484 9.48 7.41 -2.07
N VAL A 485 8.22 7.11 -1.75
CA VAL A 485 7.70 5.77 -1.48
C VAL A 485 6.42 5.54 -2.27
N SER A 486 6.19 4.29 -2.71
CA SER A 486 4.94 3.92 -3.36
C SER A 486 3.82 3.76 -2.33
N PRO A 487 2.59 4.26 -2.59
CA PRO A 487 1.47 4.02 -1.70
C PRO A 487 1.04 2.55 -1.76
N GLY A 488 0.49 2.04 -0.66
CA GLY A 488 -0.25 0.79 -0.66
C GLY A 488 -1.45 0.84 -1.60
N ARG A 489 -1.99 -0.34 -1.90
CA ARG A 489 -3.15 -0.48 -2.81
C ARG A 489 -4.50 -0.41 -2.09
N SER A 490 -4.52 0.07 -0.85
CA SER A 490 -5.75 0.19 -0.06
C SER A 490 -5.85 1.53 0.68
N HIS A 491 -5.22 1.67 1.85
CA HIS A 491 -5.54 2.73 2.80
C HIS A 491 -4.97 4.11 2.42
N ALA A 492 -3.85 4.17 1.71
CA ALA A 492 -3.34 5.41 1.13
C ALA A 492 -4.39 6.08 0.22
N GLY A 493 -4.95 5.33 -0.73
CA GLY A 493 -5.92 5.89 -1.67
C GLY A 493 -7.22 6.34 -0.99
N ILE A 494 -7.75 5.53 -0.06
CA ILE A 494 -8.98 5.88 0.65
C ILE A 494 -8.80 7.07 1.60
N ALA A 495 -7.62 7.26 2.18
CA ALA A 495 -7.30 8.43 3.01
C ALA A 495 -7.21 9.71 2.16
N TYR A 496 -6.59 9.64 0.98
CA TYR A 496 -6.58 10.74 0.02
C TYR A 496 -8.01 11.15 -0.40
N ASP A 497 -8.83 10.17 -0.80
CA ASP A 497 -10.20 10.41 -1.26
C ASP A 497 -11.08 10.98 -0.16
N ARG A 498 -10.90 10.54 1.10
CA ARG A 498 -11.64 11.06 2.25
C ARG A 498 -11.48 12.56 2.43
N VAL A 499 -10.25 13.07 2.30
CA VAL A 499 -10.00 14.51 2.34
C VAL A 499 -10.68 15.21 1.16
N ARG A 500 -10.64 14.62 -0.03
CA ARG A 500 -11.29 15.16 -1.23
C ARG A 500 -12.83 15.20 -1.11
N ILE A 501 -13.42 14.19 -0.49
CA ILE A 501 -14.84 14.10 -0.18
C ILE A 501 -15.23 15.21 0.80
N LEU A 502 -14.51 15.35 1.92
CA LEU A 502 -14.74 16.43 2.89
C LEU A 502 -14.55 17.81 2.27
N ALA A 503 -13.51 18.00 1.46
CA ALA A 503 -13.27 19.25 0.73
C ALA A 503 -14.43 19.62 -0.19
N SER A 504 -15.01 18.64 -0.90
CA SER A 504 -16.20 18.85 -1.72
C SER A 504 -17.40 19.26 -0.86
N ALA A 505 -17.62 18.59 0.28
CA ALA A 505 -18.73 18.91 1.18
C ALA A 505 -18.60 20.30 1.81
N TRP A 506 -17.43 20.65 2.36
CA TRP A 506 -17.16 21.98 2.90
C TRP A 506 -17.25 23.10 1.87
N SER A 507 -17.00 22.81 0.58
CA SER A 507 -17.12 23.80 -0.50
C SER A 507 -18.57 24.09 -0.89
N ARG A 508 -19.50 23.17 -0.60
CA ARG A 508 -20.93 23.31 -0.90
C ARG A 508 -21.73 23.83 0.30
N ALA A 509 -21.21 23.65 1.51
CA ALA A 509 -21.83 24.15 2.73
C ALA A 509 -21.65 25.67 2.90
N ASP A 510 -22.61 26.32 3.56
CA ASP A 510 -22.54 27.75 3.88
C ASP A 510 -21.31 28.10 4.75
N SER A 511 -20.94 27.16 5.62
CA SER A 511 -19.75 27.22 6.46
C SER A 511 -19.22 25.81 6.73
N PRO A 512 -17.89 25.61 6.80
CA PRO A 512 -17.32 24.33 7.27
C PRO A 512 -17.78 23.91 8.67
N ARG A 513 -18.25 24.86 9.48
CA ARG A 513 -18.83 24.63 10.82
C ARG A 513 -20.35 24.47 10.84
N ASP A 514 -21.02 24.70 9.71
CA ASP A 514 -22.41 24.29 9.57
C ASP A 514 -22.42 22.79 9.30
N PHE A 515 -22.21 22.01 10.37
CA PHE A 515 -22.05 20.57 10.26
C PHE A 515 -23.28 19.91 9.66
N ALA A 516 -24.49 20.43 9.92
CA ALA A 516 -25.70 19.92 9.30
C ALA A 516 -25.65 20.04 7.77
N SER A 517 -25.25 21.20 7.24
CA SER A 517 -25.08 21.40 5.80
C SER A 517 -23.96 20.53 5.20
N VAL A 518 -22.84 20.38 5.92
CA VAL A 518 -21.72 19.51 5.49
C VAL A 518 -22.16 18.04 5.44
N ILE A 519 -22.82 17.55 6.49
CA ILE A 519 -23.34 16.18 6.60
C ILE A 519 -24.35 15.91 5.47
N GLU A 520 -25.26 16.85 5.21
CA GLU A 520 -26.20 16.70 4.11
C GLU A 520 -25.50 16.67 2.76
N SER A 521 -24.48 17.52 2.55
CA SER A 521 -23.66 17.48 1.34
C SER A 521 -22.84 16.18 1.20
N LEU A 522 -22.51 15.48 2.29
CA LEU A 522 -21.84 14.18 2.23
C LEU A 522 -22.80 13.10 1.75
N ARG A 523 -24.06 13.10 2.21
CA ARG A 523 -25.09 12.17 1.72
C ARG A 523 -25.41 12.39 0.25
N GLN A 524 -25.32 13.65 -0.19
CA GLN A 524 -25.72 14.06 -1.53
C GLN A 524 -24.59 13.96 -2.56
N GLY A 525 -24.79 13.06 -3.50
CA GLY A 525 -24.01 12.99 -4.73
C GLY A 525 -23.02 11.83 -4.74
N VAL A 526 -22.31 11.77 -5.86
CA VAL A 526 -21.35 10.71 -6.15
C VAL A 526 -19.98 11.32 -6.24
N HIS A 527 -19.02 10.76 -5.52
CA HIS A 527 -17.61 11.14 -5.64
C HIS A 527 -16.85 10.05 -6.39
N ARG A 528 -16.07 10.41 -7.42
CA ARG A 528 -15.14 9.49 -8.09
C ARG A 528 -13.73 9.84 -7.65
N GLY A 529 -13.14 8.99 -6.80
CA GLY A 529 -11.81 9.18 -6.24
C GLY A 529 -10.71 8.36 -6.93
N VAL A 530 -9.68 7.95 -6.22
CA VAL A 530 -8.67 6.98 -6.66
C VAL A 530 -9.07 5.54 -6.31
N ASN A 531 -9.96 5.36 -5.33
CA ASN A 531 -10.47 4.08 -4.84
C ASN A 531 -11.87 3.72 -5.39
N GLY A 532 -12.31 4.38 -6.45
CA GLY A 532 -13.60 4.07 -7.09
C GLY A 532 -14.63 5.17 -6.92
N ALA A 533 -15.89 4.78 -7.06
CA ALA A 533 -17.03 5.66 -6.82
C ALA A 533 -17.53 5.50 -5.39
N TYR A 534 -17.95 6.62 -4.81
CA TYR A 534 -18.52 6.73 -3.48
C TYR A 534 -19.92 7.30 -3.61
N SER A 535 -20.90 6.58 -3.06
CA SER A 535 -22.26 7.06 -2.82
C SER A 535 -22.65 6.66 -1.41
N PHE A 536 -23.08 7.64 -0.62
CA PHE A 536 -23.54 7.45 0.76
C PHE A 536 -25.07 7.53 0.88
N ALA A 537 -25.78 7.46 -0.25
CA ALA A 537 -27.23 7.55 -0.33
C ALA A 537 -27.91 6.23 0.12
N ASN A 538 -27.62 5.80 1.34
CA ASN A 538 -28.25 4.67 2.02
C ASN A 538 -28.41 4.99 3.52
N ALA A 539 -29.24 4.21 4.20
CA ALA A 539 -29.60 4.46 5.60
C ALA A 539 -28.38 4.39 6.54
N GLY A 540 -27.41 3.53 6.25
CA GLY A 540 -26.23 3.34 7.08
C GLY A 540 -25.04 4.25 6.74
N GLN A 541 -25.23 5.20 5.84
CA GLN A 541 -24.22 6.19 5.45
C GLN A 541 -22.87 5.54 5.05
N SER A 542 -22.95 4.41 4.33
CA SER A 542 -21.77 3.62 3.91
C SER A 542 -21.53 3.67 2.41
N ALA A 543 -20.31 3.43 1.92
CA ALA A 543 -20.07 3.32 0.48
C ALA A 543 -20.66 2.01 -0.08
N LEU A 544 -21.35 2.10 -1.22
CA LEU A 544 -21.90 0.92 -1.91
C LEU A 544 -20.80 0.03 -2.49
N ALA A 545 -20.98 -1.29 -2.43
CA ALA A 545 -20.09 -2.26 -3.08
C ALA A 545 -20.49 -2.53 -4.53
N TYR A 546 -19.53 -2.50 -5.45
CA TYR A 546 -19.67 -3.03 -6.80
C TYR A 546 -18.93 -4.37 -6.94
N PRO A 547 -19.49 -5.42 -7.58
CA PRO A 547 -20.84 -5.50 -8.13
C PRO A 547 -21.91 -5.97 -7.12
N LEU A 548 -21.51 -6.25 -5.86
CA LEU A 548 -22.32 -7.02 -4.91
C LEU A 548 -23.56 -6.29 -4.39
N ALA A 549 -23.45 -5.00 -4.09
CA ALA A 549 -24.56 -4.17 -3.62
C ALA A 549 -25.22 -3.37 -4.76
N THR A 550 -24.45 -3.05 -5.81
CA THR A 550 -24.94 -2.38 -7.01
C THR A 550 -24.21 -2.90 -8.25
N PRO A 551 -24.91 -3.17 -9.37
CA PRO A 551 -24.28 -3.50 -10.64
C PRO A 551 -23.77 -2.25 -11.39
N ASP A 552 -23.99 -1.04 -10.87
CA ASP A 552 -23.54 0.21 -11.49
C ASP A 552 -22.18 0.64 -10.90
N PRO A 553 -21.08 0.49 -11.67
CA PRO A 553 -19.74 0.84 -11.19
C PRO A 553 -19.52 2.35 -11.06
N SER A 554 -20.45 3.19 -11.53
CA SER A 554 -20.35 4.66 -11.41
C SER A 554 -20.74 5.18 -10.03
N ILE A 555 -21.42 4.37 -9.20
CA ILE A 555 -21.88 4.73 -7.86
C ILE A 555 -21.39 3.80 -6.75
N GLY A 556 -20.71 2.71 -7.12
CA GLY A 556 -20.20 1.70 -6.20
C GLY A 556 -18.68 1.56 -6.24
N MET A 557 -18.09 1.31 -5.08
CA MET A 557 -16.70 0.95 -4.91
C MET A 557 -16.52 -0.53 -5.22
N ALA A 558 -15.74 -0.84 -6.25
CA ALA A 558 -15.43 -2.21 -6.64
C ALA A 558 -14.72 -3.00 -5.53
N HIS A 559 -15.21 -4.21 -5.29
CA HIS A 559 -14.51 -5.28 -4.60
C HIS A 559 -13.37 -5.77 -5.50
N LEU A 560 -12.23 -5.08 -5.47
CA LEU A 560 -11.12 -5.39 -6.35
C LEU A 560 -10.43 -6.68 -5.88
N VAL A 561 -10.22 -7.59 -6.83
CA VAL A 561 -9.39 -8.78 -6.68
C VAL A 561 -8.15 -8.59 -7.53
N PHE A 562 -7.01 -8.67 -6.86
CA PHE A 562 -5.69 -8.56 -7.46
C PHE A 562 -5.04 -9.94 -7.51
N GLN A 563 -4.16 -10.12 -8.48
CA GLN A 563 -3.16 -11.17 -8.44
C GLN A 563 -1.76 -10.55 -8.44
N ILE A 564 -0.86 -11.12 -7.65
CA ILE A 564 0.56 -10.81 -7.76
C ILE A 564 1.11 -11.54 -8.99
N GLN A 565 1.50 -10.77 -10.00
CA GLN A 565 2.09 -11.23 -11.26
C GLN A 565 3.35 -10.45 -11.55
N ASP A 566 4.48 -11.13 -11.71
CA ASP A 566 5.79 -10.54 -11.91
C ASP A 566 6.11 -9.50 -10.81
N ASN A 567 5.80 -9.85 -9.54
CA ASN A 567 5.87 -8.97 -8.37
C ASN A 567 5.01 -7.68 -8.42
N ARG A 568 4.08 -7.59 -9.38
CA ARG A 568 3.12 -6.48 -9.49
C ARG A 568 1.72 -6.92 -9.10
N GLN A 569 0.97 -6.02 -8.46
CA GLN A 569 -0.42 -6.25 -8.08
C GLN A 569 -1.34 -5.85 -9.24
N ARG A 570 -1.85 -6.84 -9.98
CA ARG A 570 -2.70 -6.64 -11.17
C ARG A 570 -4.15 -6.93 -10.84
N ILE A 571 -5.07 -6.02 -11.16
CA ILE A 571 -6.51 -6.28 -10.99
C ILE A 571 -6.92 -7.37 -11.97
N VAL A 572 -7.46 -8.48 -11.47
CA VAL A 572 -7.98 -9.58 -12.29
C VAL A 572 -9.52 -9.61 -12.32
N HIS A 573 -10.16 -9.02 -11.32
CA HIS A 573 -11.62 -8.92 -11.18
C HIS A 573 -11.98 -7.70 -10.32
N PRO A 574 -13.13 -7.02 -10.52
CA PRO A 574 -14.15 -7.25 -11.53
C PRO A 574 -13.96 -6.39 -12.79
N ALA A 575 -14.60 -6.80 -13.88
CA ALA A 575 -14.81 -5.93 -15.03
C ALA A 575 -15.64 -4.68 -14.62
N PRO A 576 -15.46 -3.51 -15.24
CA PRO A 576 -14.55 -3.21 -16.35
C PRO A 576 -13.11 -2.88 -15.87
N TYR A 577 -12.79 -3.11 -14.60
CA TYR A 577 -11.52 -2.70 -14.00
C TYR A 577 -10.40 -3.74 -14.11
N THR A 578 -10.67 -4.90 -14.69
CA THR A 578 -9.69 -5.95 -14.98
C THR A 578 -8.54 -5.44 -15.86
N GLU A 579 -7.32 -5.57 -15.36
CA GLU A 579 -6.07 -5.24 -16.06
C GLU A 579 -5.38 -6.47 -16.67
N ALA A 580 -5.55 -7.62 -16.03
CA ALA A 580 -4.86 -8.85 -16.40
C ALA A 580 -5.78 -10.06 -16.25
N ARG A 581 -5.46 -11.13 -16.97
CA ARG A 581 -6.05 -12.45 -16.73
C ARG A 581 -5.38 -13.10 -15.52
N PHE A 582 -6.12 -13.92 -14.80
CA PHE A 582 -5.57 -14.82 -13.80
C PHE A 582 -4.51 -15.71 -14.43
N ARG A 583 -3.34 -15.79 -13.78
CA ARG A 583 -2.25 -16.69 -14.11
C ARG A 583 -2.22 -17.81 -13.09
N ARG A 584 -2.06 -19.05 -13.57
CA ARG A 584 -1.89 -20.19 -12.70
C ARG A 584 -0.68 -19.97 -11.76
N PRO A 585 -0.82 -20.11 -10.43
CA PRO A 585 0.30 -19.97 -9.53
C PRO A 585 1.38 -21.02 -9.77
N ALA A 586 2.64 -20.66 -9.50
CA ALA A 586 3.78 -21.54 -9.75
C ALA A 586 3.81 -22.82 -8.89
N TRP A 587 3.08 -22.83 -7.75
CA TRP A 587 2.98 -24.00 -6.88
C TRP A 587 2.00 -25.07 -7.37
N TRP A 588 1.29 -24.86 -8.50
CA TRP A 588 0.47 -25.93 -9.06
C TRP A 588 1.34 -26.89 -9.87
N PRO A 589 1.08 -28.21 -9.79
CA PRO A 589 1.76 -29.19 -10.65
C PRO A 589 1.57 -28.85 -12.13
N ALA A 590 2.63 -28.96 -12.94
CA ALA A 590 2.61 -28.66 -14.37
C ALA A 590 1.42 -29.33 -15.09
#